data_AF-A0A9P9IEY3-F1
#
_entry.id   AF-A0A9P9IEY3-F1
#
_cell.length_a   1.000
_cell.length_b   1.000
_cell.length_c   1.000
_cell.angle_alpha   90.00
_cell.angle_beta   90.00
_cell.angle_gamma   90.00
#
_symmetry.space_group_name_H-M   'P 1'
#
loop_
_entity.id
_entity.type
_entity.pdbx_description
1 polymer ?
#
loop_
_entity_poly.entity_id
_entity_poly.type
_entity_poly.pdbx_seq_one_letter_code
_entity_poly.pdbx_strand_id
1 'polypeptide(L)'
;MSSLPPASVSSSGKLPVPHFDFKHAAYDWVEENLPDLAAKATRVWLGWYPSNMAFNPMMKFVPLTGSWKLVQRLSVRLQSSLPTISKCRMWRQLWESDSGRRGAYVDVSDKTIEKIWGAAGLEIAAQLRWSEEFPDWNQLEPGRVITLQELGVEGKVRDFKQALESVRDSLI
;
A
#
# COMPACT_ATOMS: atom_id res chain seq x y z
N MET A 1 -11.97 -11.45 -6.47
CA MET A 1 -10.68 -11.70 -5.75
C MET A 1 -9.86 -10.43 -5.75
N SER A 2 -9.16 -10.07 -4.66
CA SER A 2 -8.23 -8.94 -4.69
C SER A 2 -6.85 -9.40 -5.15
N SER A 3 -6.31 -8.77 -6.18
CA SER A 3 -4.93 -9.03 -6.65
C SER A 3 -4.43 -7.84 -7.42
N LEU A 4 -3.41 -7.16 -6.90
CA LEU A 4 -2.69 -6.14 -7.67
C LEU A 4 -1.94 -6.77 -8.84
N PRO A 5 -1.43 -5.97 -9.80
CA PRO A 5 -0.56 -6.48 -10.87
C PRO A 5 0.66 -7.23 -10.29
N PRO A 6 1.17 -8.25 -10.99
CA PRO A 6 2.32 -9.03 -10.54
C PRO A 6 3.55 -8.12 -10.48
N ALA A 7 4.14 -8.02 -9.28
CA ALA A 7 5.32 -7.19 -9.07
C ALA A 7 6.53 -7.75 -9.81
N SER A 8 6.64 -9.09 -9.87
CA SER A 8 7.69 -9.80 -10.62
C SER A 8 7.71 -9.43 -12.10
N VAL A 9 6.56 -9.31 -12.76
CA VAL A 9 6.48 -8.94 -14.18
C VAL A 9 6.73 -7.45 -14.35
N SER A 10 5.97 -6.61 -13.64
CA SER A 10 6.04 -5.14 -13.79
C SER A 10 7.42 -4.58 -13.45
N SER A 11 8.09 -5.12 -12.43
CA SER A 11 9.45 -4.70 -12.04
C SER A 11 10.58 -5.47 -12.72
N SER A 12 10.28 -6.39 -13.65
CA SER A 12 11.28 -7.29 -14.24
C SER A 12 12.11 -8.06 -13.19
N GLY A 13 11.44 -8.54 -12.13
CA GLY A 13 12.02 -9.30 -11.03
C GLY A 13 12.78 -8.48 -9.98
N LYS A 14 12.85 -7.16 -10.10
CA LYS A 14 13.63 -6.31 -9.18
C LYS A 14 12.98 -6.16 -7.80
N LEU A 15 11.65 -6.15 -7.74
CA LEU A 15 10.89 -5.88 -6.53
C LEU A 15 10.03 -7.10 -6.18
N PRO A 16 10.55 -8.03 -5.34
CA PRO A 16 9.81 -9.23 -4.99
C PRO A 16 8.68 -8.87 -4.04
N VAL A 17 7.43 -9.03 -4.49
CA VAL A 17 6.23 -8.87 -3.67
C VAL A 17 5.39 -10.14 -3.78
N PRO A 18 5.82 -11.26 -3.14
CA PRO A 18 5.19 -12.56 -3.28
C PRO A 18 3.67 -12.54 -3.06
N HIS A 19 3.16 -11.75 -2.11
CA HIS A 19 1.72 -11.66 -1.89
C HIS A 19 0.93 -11.00 -3.04
N PHE A 20 1.58 -10.25 -3.95
CA PHE A 20 0.97 -9.82 -5.22
C PHE A 20 1.06 -10.94 -6.24
N ASP A 21 2.27 -11.49 -6.43
CA ASP A 21 2.56 -12.49 -7.45
C ASP A 21 1.72 -13.77 -7.27
N PHE A 22 1.59 -14.28 -6.04
CA PHE A 22 0.79 -15.48 -5.76
C PHE A 22 -0.72 -15.27 -5.98
N LYS A 23 -1.24 -14.09 -5.66
CA LYS A 23 -2.64 -13.75 -5.91
C LYS A 23 -2.90 -13.61 -7.41
N HIS A 24 -1.93 -13.07 -8.16
CA HIS A 24 -2.04 -12.95 -9.60
C HIS A 24 -1.98 -14.32 -10.28
N ALA A 25 -1.04 -15.18 -9.90
CA ALA A 25 -0.94 -16.54 -10.45
C ALA A 25 -2.22 -17.35 -10.20
N ALA A 26 -2.87 -17.19 -9.05
CA ALA A 26 -4.17 -17.83 -8.78
C ALA A 26 -5.27 -17.30 -9.71
N TYR A 27 -5.24 -16.01 -10.05
CA TYR A 27 -6.19 -15.41 -10.99
C TYR A 27 -5.96 -15.91 -12.42
N ASP A 28 -4.71 -15.92 -12.89
CA ASP A 28 -4.35 -16.43 -14.23
C ASP A 28 -4.78 -17.89 -14.38
N TRP A 29 -4.53 -18.72 -13.36
CA TRP A 29 -4.97 -20.11 -13.38
C TRP A 29 -6.50 -20.23 -13.50
N VAL A 30 -7.29 -19.37 -12.83
CA VAL A 30 -8.75 -19.37 -12.94
C VAL A 30 -9.21 -18.95 -14.34
N GLU A 31 -8.59 -17.93 -14.93
CA GLU A 31 -8.90 -17.47 -16.29
C GLU A 31 -8.60 -18.57 -17.34
N GLU A 32 -7.47 -19.27 -17.19
CA GLU A 32 -7.03 -20.31 -18.12
C GLU A 32 -7.83 -21.62 -17.98
N ASN A 33 -8.21 -22.01 -16.76
CA ASN A 33 -8.72 -23.35 -16.49
C ASN A 33 -10.22 -23.38 -16.17
N LEU A 34 -10.82 -22.25 -15.77
CA LEU A 34 -12.22 -22.16 -15.33
C LEU A 34 -12.95 -20.96 -15.97
N PRO A 35 -13.10 -20.91 -17.31
CA PRO A 35 -13.64 -19.75 -18.02
C PRO A 35 -15.07 -19.38 -17.59
N ASP A 36 -15.92 -20.36 -17.25
CA ASP A 36 -17.27 -20.12 -16.76
C ASP A 36 -17.31 -19.44 -15.38
N LEU A 37 -16.28 -19.68 -14.55
CA LEU A 37 -16.10 -19.02 -13.27
C LEU A 37 -15.48 -17.63 -13.46
N ALA A 38 -14.46 -17.53 -14.32
CA ALA A 38 -13.82 -16.27 -14.68
C ALA A 38 -14.85 -15.23 -15.17
N ALA A 39 -15.77 -15.65 -16.05
CA ALA A 39 -16.84 -14.80 -16.57
C ALA A 39 -17.81 -14.27 -15.50
N LYS A 40 -17.87 -14.90 -14.32
CA LYS A 40 -18.71 -14.50 -13.18
C LYS A 40 -17.92 -13.85 -12.05
N ALA A 41 -16.60 -13.79 -12.16
CA ALA A 41 -15.72 -13.25 -11.14
C ALA A 41 -15.29 -11.82 -11.49
N THR A 42 -15.09 -11.01 -10.46
CA THR A 42 -14.48 -9.68 -10.61
C THR A 42 -13.16 -9.66 -9.87
N ARG A 43 -12.09 -9.28 -10.58
CA ARG A 43 -10.82 -8.91 -9.96
C ARG A 43 -10.90 -7.46 -9.52
N VAL A 44 -10.56 -7.21 -8.25
CA VAL A 44 -10.57 -5.85 -7.68
C VAL A 44 -9.17 -5.51 -7.20
N TRP A 45 -8.68 -4.32 -7.53
CA TRP A 45 -7.38 -3.85 -7.06
C TRP A 45 -7.56 -2.98 -5.83
N LEU A 46 -7.00 -3.44 -4.71
CA LEU A 46 -7.12 -2.77 -3.42
C LEU A 46 -5.73 -2.33 -2.97
N GLY A 47 -5.58 -1.04 -2.72
CA GLY A 47 -4.36 -0.49 -2.12
C GLY A 47 -4.35 -0.61 -0.60
N TRP A 48 -3.44 0.11 0.04
CA TRP A 48 -3.34 0.16 1.50
C TRP A 48 -4.65 0.57 2.17
N TYR A 49 -5.09 -0.24 3.14
CA TYR A 49 -6.23 0.05 3.99
C TYR A 49 -5.83 0.96 5.16
N PRO A 50 -6.70 1.88 5.62
CA PRO A 50 -6.45 2.64 6.84
C PRO A 50 -6.26 1.78 8.09
N SER A 51 -6.90 0.61 8.14
CA SER A 51 -6.69 -0.38 9.20
C SER A 51 -5.24 -0.86 9.29
N ASN A 52 -4.50 -0.89 8.17
CA ASN A 52 -3.07 -1.20 8.20
C ASN A 52 -2.29 -0.12 8.95
N MET A 53 -2.67 1.15 8.81
CA MET A 53 -2.04 2.26 9.56
C MET A 53 -2.42 2.22 11.04
N ALA A 54 -3.65 1.83 11.34
CA ALA A 54 -4.17 1.73 12.70
C ALA A 54 -3.59 0.54 13.49
N PHE A 55 -3.38 -0.61 12.84
CA PHE A 55 -3.15 -1.87 13.57
C PHE A 55 -1.85 -2.59 13.19
N ASN A 56 -1.15 -2.23 12.11
CA ASN A 56 0.14 -2.84 11.79
C ASN A 56 1.29 -2.10 12.52
N PRO A 57 2.04 -2.76 13.41
CA PRO A 57 3.16 -2.13 14.11
C PRO A 57 4.23 -1.54 13.19
N MET A 58 4.43 -2.08 11.99
CA MET A 58 5.36 -1.55 10.99
C MET A 58 4.97 -0.15 10.49
N MET A 59 3.68 0.18 10.53
CA MET A 59 3.13 1.45 10.04
C MET A 59 2.95 2.50 11.13
N LYS A 60 3.27 2.17 12.39
CA LYS A 60 3.15 3.08 13.52
C LYS A 60 4.33 4.05 13.61
N PHE A 61 4.03 5.25 14.06
CA PHE A 61 5.05 6.22 14.45
C PHE A 61 5.70 5.79 15.77
N VAL A 62 7.01 5.57 15.78
CA VAL A 62 7.75 5.21 17.01
C VAL A 62 8.62 6.37 17.50
N PRO A 63 8.80 6.54 18.82
CA PRO A 63 9.71 7.56 19.35
C PRO A 63 11.13 7.42 18.82
N LEU A 64 11.68 8.50 18.29
CA LEU A 64 13.09 8.59 18.00
C LEU A 64 13.81 9.02 19.29
N THR A 65 14.52 8.07 19.91
CA THR A 65 15.27 8.27 21.16
C THR A 65 16.11 9.53 21.13
N GLY A 66 15.95 10.40 22.14
CA GLY A 66 16.64 11.70 22.22
C GLY A 66 15.97 12.86 21.47
N SER A 67 14.78 12.66 20.90
CA SER A 67 14.00 13.71 20.23
C SER A 67 12.50 13.58 20.51
N TRP A 68 11.77 14.69 20.33
CA TRP A 68 10.30 14.74 20.41
C TRP A 68 9.62 14.30 19.10
N LYS A 69 10.40 13.84 18.11
CA LYS A 69 9.90 13.42 16.79
C LYS A 69 9.59 11.93 16.83
N LEU A 70 8.45 11.54 16.28
CA LEU A 70 8.19 10.14 16.00
C LEU A 70 8.52 9.83 14.54
N VAL A 71 9.07 8.65 14.30
CA VAL A 71 9.49 8.21 12.97
C VAL A 71 8.66 7.01 12.55
N GLN A 72 8.05 7.09 11.38
CA GLN A 72 7.59 5.90 10.68
C GLN A 72 8.72 5.43 9.76
N ARG A 73 9.22 4.21 10.01
CA ARG A 73 10.34 3.63 9.28
C ARG A 73 9.81 3.04 7.98
N LEU A 74 9.95 3.78 6.90
CA LEU A 74 9.60 3.29 5.57
C LEU A 74 10.86 3.29 4.72
N SER A 75 11.07 2.25 3.92
CA SER A 75 12.22 2.12 3.00
C SER A 75 12.10 3.00 1.74
N VAL A 76 11.37 4.11 1.84
CA VAL A 76 10.92 4.91 0.69
C VAL A 76 11.13 6.40 0.91
N ARG A 77 11.53 7.09 -0.15
CA ARG A 77 11.89 8.51 -0.15
C ARG A 77 10.63 9.33 -0.38
N LEU A 78 10.07 9.88 0.70
CA LEU A 78 8.81 10.68 0.68
C LEU A 78 8.84 12.03 -0.07
N GLN A 79 9.79 12.26 -0.96
CA GLN A 79 9.87 13.50 -1.73
C GLN A 79 8.94 13.52 -2.96
N SER A 80 8.38 12.39 -3.39
CA SER A 80 7.54 12.31 -4.60
C SER A 80 6.03 12.34 -4.29
N SER A 81 5.22 12.81 -5.24
CA SER A 81 3.77 13.04 -5.11
C SER A 81 2.92 11.80 -5.48
N LEU A 82 3.40 10.60 -5.16
CA LEU A 82 2.85 9.35 -5.66
C LEU A 82 1.63 8.89 -4.84
N PRO A 83 0.69 8.09 -5.37
CA PRO A 83 -0.55 7.73 -4.66
C PRO A 83 -0.33 7.10 -3.29
N THR A 84 0.67 6.22 -3.15
CA THR A 84 1.06 5.63 -1.85
C THR A 84 1.69 6.66 -0.91
N ILE A 85 2.51 7.58 -1.44
CA ILE A 85 3.13 8.65 -0.66
C ILE A 85 2.11 9.71 -0.23
N SER A 86 1.12 10.01 -1.07
CA SER A 86 -0.01 10.90 -0.75
C SER A 86 -0.84 10.33 0.41
N LYS A 87 -1.05 9.00 0.43
CA LYS A 87 -1.67 8.31 1.57
C LYS A 87 -0.81 8.38 2.84
N CYS A 88 0.51 8.14 2.75
CA CYS A 88 1.42 8.31 3.89
C CYS A 88 1.44 9.76 4.40
N ARG A 89 1.44 10.76 3.50
CA ARG A 89 1.40 12.17 3.88
C ARG A 89 0.11 12.52 4.62
N MET A 90 -1.02 12.08 4.10
CA MET A 90 -2.33 12.28 4.72
C MET A 90 -2.42 11.58 6.08
N TRP A 91 -1.89 10.35 6.16
CA TRP A 91 -1.74 9.60 7.40
C TRP A 91 -0.95 10.39 8.45
N ARG A 92 0.26 10.89 8.10
CA ARG A 92 1.06 11.72 9.00
C ARG A 92 0.32 12.97 9.43
N GLN A 93 -0.32 13.70 8.51
CA GLN A 93 -1.02 14.94 8.83
C GLN A 93 -2.15 14.72 9.85
N LEU A 94 -2.93 13.65 9.66
CA LEU A 94 -3.99 13.30 10.61
C LEU A 94 -3.39 12.90 11.96
N TRP A 95 -2.37 12.03 11.95
CA TRP A 95 -1.69 11.60 13.17
C TRP A 95 -1.05 12.78 13.95
N GLU A 96 -0.42 13.73 13.26
CA GLU A 96 0.14 14.95 13.87
C GLU A 96 -0.94 15.83 14.49
N SER A 97 -2.07 16.01 13.79
CA SER A 97 -3.22 16.77 14.26
C SER A 97 -3.83 16.17 15.53
N ASP A 98 -3.91 14.84 15.60
CA ASP A 98 -4.63 14.15 16.67
C ASP A 98 -3.75 13.92 17.91
N SER A 99 -2.48 13.59 17.68
CA SER A 99 -1.53 13.36 18.77
C SER A 99 -0.96 14.65 19.36
N GLY A 100 -1.06 15.77 18.65
CA GLY A 100 -0.36 17.02 18.98
C GLY A 100 1.17 16.91 18.85
N ARG A 101 1.69 15.87 18.20
CA ARG A 101 3.12 15.59 18.02
C ARG A 101 3.52 15.79 16.57
N ARG A 102 4.83 15.85 16.30
CA ARG A 102 5.35 15.87 14.92
C ARG A 102 5.86 14.50 14.50
N GLY A 103 5.42 14.10 13.32
CA GLY A 103 5.82 12.88 12.64
C GLY A 103 6.88 13.19 11.60
N ALA A 104 7.82 12.29 11.42
CA ALA A 104 8.75 12.28 10.32
C ALA A 104 8.81 10.89 9.71
N TYR A 105 9.24 10.82 8.47
CA TYR A 105 9.59 9.56 7.85
C TYR A 105 11.08 9.54 7.65
N VAL A 106 11.68 8.38 7.92
CA VAL A 106 13.11 8.18 7.76
C VAL A 106 13.27 6.99 6.84
N ASP A 107 14.01 7.24 5.76
CA ASP A 107 14.48 6.20 4.87
C ASP A 107 15.49 5.32 5.62
N VAL A 108 15.29 4.02 5.56
CA VAL A 108 16.11 3.02 6.25
C VAL A 108 16.53 1.95 5.25
N SER A 109 17.75 1.45 5.40
CA SER A 109 18.25 0.40 4.52
C SER A 109 17.48 -0.90 4.68
N ASP A 110 17.42 -1.70 3.62
CA ASP A 110 16.77 -3.02 3.64
C ASP A 110 17.40 -3.94 4.70
N LYS A 111 18.73 -3.86 4.91
CA LYS A 111 19.42 -4.55 6.01
C LYS A 111 18.88 -4.16 7.39
N THR A 112 18.51 -2.90 7.58
CA THR A 112 17.91 -2.42 8.84
C THR A 112 16.48 -2.93 8.99
N ILE A 113 15.70 -2.92 7.91
CA ILE A 113 14.34 -3.45 7.88
C ILE A 113 14.32 -4.94 8.17
N GLU A 114 15.16 -5.72 7.49
CA GLU A 114 15.31 -7.16 7.73
C GLU A 114 15.68 -7.46 9.18
N LYS A 115 16.60 -6.69 9.75
CA LYS A 115 17.00 -6.87 11.16
C LYS A 115 15.84 -6.64 12.14
N ILE A 116 14.91 -5.74 11.83
CA ILE A 116 13.80 -5.37 12.73
C ILE A 116 12.57 -6.26 12.49
N TRP A 117 12.26 -6.54 11.23
CA TRP A 117 10.98 -7.09 10.78
C TRP A 117 11.11 -8.38 9.96
N GLY A 118 12.34 -8.86 9.73
CA GLY A 118 12.62 -10.05 8.95
C GLY A 118 12.16 -9.95 7.50
N ALA A 119 11.88 -11.11 6.91
CA ALA A 119 11.41 -11.23 5.52
C ALA A 119 10.10 -10.47 5.27
N ALA A 120 9.19 -10.44 6.25
CA ALA A 120 7.94 -9.68 6.14
C ALA A 120 8.19 -8.18 5.96
N GLY A 121 9.17 -7.62 6.66
CA GLY A 121 9.57 -6.23 6.48
C GLY A 121 10.15 -5.96 5.09
N LEU A 122 10.98 -6.88 4.58
CA LEU A 122 11.57 -6.75 3.24
C LEU A 122 10.50 -6.78 2.14
N GLU A 123 9.48 -7.63 2.29
CA GLU A 123 8.36 -7.69 1.35
C GLU A 123 7.55 -6.39 1.36
N ILE A 124 7.23 -5.83 2.55
CA ILE A 124 6.55 -4.53 2.63
C ILE A 124 7.42 -3.40 2.06
N ALA A 125 8.74 -3.43 2.30
CA ALA A 125 9.67 -2.48 1.70
C ALA A 125 9.63 -2.55 0.16
N ALA A 126 9.67 -3.76 -0.41
CA ALA A 126 9.56 -3.98 -1.84
C ALA A 126 8.21 -3.49 -2.40
N GLN A 127 7.11 -3.75 -1.69
CA GLN A 127 5.77 -3.25 -2.07
C GLN A 127 5.71 -1.72 -2.10
N LEU A 128 6.33 -1.05 -1.13
CA LEU A 128 6.37 0.41 -1.06
C LEU A 128 7.19 0.98 -2.22
N ARG A 129 8.40 0.43 -2.46
CA ARG A 129 9.23 0.80 -3.63
C ARG A 129 8.51 0.53 -4.95
N TRP A 130 7.78 -0.58 -5.04
CA TRP A 130 6.98 -0.91 -6.23
C TRP A 130 5.90 0.13 -6.47
N SER A 131 5.22 0.56 -5.41
CA SER A 131 4.23 1.63 -5.51
C SER A 131 4.85 2.99 -5.88
N GLU A 132 6.14 3.19 -5.60
CA GLU A 132 6.86 4.39 -6.04
C GLU A 132 7.24 4.32 -7.52
N GLU A 133 7.71 3.16 -7.97
CA GLU A 133 8.11 2.95 -9.36
C GLU A 133 6.91 2.91 -10.31
N PHE A 134 5.77 2.38 -9.82
CA PHE A 134 4.54 2.21 -10.59
C PHE A 134 3.37 2.95 -9.92
N PRO A 135 3.32 4.30 -10.03
CA PRO A 135 2.27 5.09 -9.38
C PRO A 135 0.91 5.02 -10.09
N ASP A 136 0.89 4.77 -11.40
CA ASP A 136 -0.34 4.61 -12.17
C ASP A 136 -0.56 3.13 -12.50
N TRP A 137 -1.30 2.44 -11.65
CA TRP A 137 -1.55 1.01 -11.81
C TRP A 137 -2.38 0.70 -13.06
N ASN A 138 -3.20 1.64 -13.54
CA ASN A 138 -4.07 1.42 -14.69
C ASN A 138 -3.25 1.19 -15.98
N GLN A 139 -2.02 1.68 -16.03
CA GLN A 139 -1.09 1.47 -17.14
C GLN A 139 -0.47 0.07 -17.15
N LEU A 140 -0.57 -0.69 -16.06
CA LEU A 140 0.02 -2.03 -15.96
C LEU A 140 -0.84 -3.10 -16.64
N GLU A 141 -2.14 -2.88 -16.78
CA GLU A 141 -3.05 -3.76 -17.54
C GLU A 141 -4.00 -2.92 -18.40
N PRO A 142 -3.50 -2.24 -19.45
CA PRO A 142 -4.30 -1.32 -20.25
C PRO A 142 -5.47 -2.05 -20.92
N GLY A 143 -6.66 -1.44 -20.86
CA GLY A 143 -7.89 -2.01 -21.43
C GLY A 143 -8.55 -3.11 -20.59
N ARG A 144 -7.95 -3.53 -19.46
CA ARG A 144 -8.53 -4.51 -18.53
C ARG A 144 -9.05 -3.89 -17.22
N VAL A 145 -8.87 -2.59 -17.03
CA VAL A 145 -9.22 -1.88 -15.80
C VAL A 145 -10.38 -0.94 -16.05
N ILE A 146 -11.35 -0.96 -15.13
CA ILE A 146 -12.41 0.03 -15.03
C ILE A 146 -12.26 0.78 -13.71
N THR A 147 -12.20 2.11 -13.78
CA THR A 147 -12.04 2.99 -12.62
C THR A 147 -13.36 3.17 -11.86
N LEU A 148 -13.29 3.67 -10.62
CA LEU A 148 -14.49 4.02 -9.84
C LEU A 148 -15.33 5.12 -10.51
N GLN A 149 -14.67 6.03 -11.26
CA GLN A 149 -15.30 7.07 -12.04
C GLN A 149 -16.10 6.45 -13.20
N GLU A 150 -15.48 5.56 -13.98
CA GLU A 150 -16.14 4.85 -15.08
C GLU A 150 -17.27 3.93 -14.59
N LEU A 151 -17.14 3.36 -13.39
CA LEU A 151 -18.22 2.61 -12.72
C LEU A 151 -19.36 3.50 -12.19
N GLY A 152 -19.21 4.83 -12.17
CA GLY A 152 -20.25 5.74 -11.66
C GLY A 152 -20.50 5.61 -10.16
N VAL A 153 -19.49 5.17 -9.40
CA VAL A 153 -19.55 4.98 -7.94
C VAL A 153 -18.64 5.92 -7.16
N GLU A 154 -17.93 6.81 -7.86
CA GLU A 154 -17.21 7.93 -7.23
C GLU A 154 -18.18 8.75 -6.36
N GLY A 155 -17.79 9.05 -5.12
CA GLY A 155 -18.64 9.71 -4.11
C GLY A 155 -19.68 8.80 -3.44
N LYS A 156 -19.93 7.58 -3.94
CA LYS A 156 -20.77 6.57 -3.26
C LYS A 156 -19.95 5.65 -2.35
N VAL A 157 -18.64 5.57 -2.59
CA VAL A 157 -17.68 4.84 -1.76
C VAL A 157 -16.87 5.80 -0.91
N ARG A 158 -16.44 5.33 0.28
CA ARG A 158 -15.60 6.14 1.16
C ARG A 158 -14.21 6.35 0.55
N ASP A 159 -13.75 7.58 0.55
CA ASP A 159 -12.37 7.88 0.20
C ASP A 159 -11.40 7.49 1.33
N PHE A 160 -10.10 7.59 1.05
CA PHE A 160 -9.07 7.22 2.03
C PHE A 160 -9.10 8.10 3.28
N LYS A 161 -9.44 9.40 3.17
CA LYS A 161 -9.50 10.33 4.30
C LYS A 161 -10.66 9.95 5.22
N GLN A 162 -11.86 9.79 4.66
CA GLN A 162 -13.06 9.36 5.38
C GLN A 162 -12.85 8.01 6.06
N ALA A 163 -12.18 7.08 5.39
CA ALA A 163 -11.88 5.77 5.96
C ALA A 163 -10.81 5.86 7.07
N LEU A 164 -9.82 6.74 6.95
CA LEU A 164 -8.82 6.99 8.00
C LEU A 164 -9.43 7.66 9.23
N GLU A 165 -10.34 8.62 9.04
CA GLU A 165 -11.13 9.24 10.12
C GLU A 165 -11.98 8.21 10.88
N SER A 166 -12.45 7.15 10.22
CA SER A 166 -13.24 6.10 10.88
C SER A 166 -12.46 5.20 11.84
N VAL A 167 -11.12 5.21 11.76
CA VAL A 167 -10.23 4.44 12.65
C VAL A 167 -9.39 5.35 13.55
N ARG A 168 -9.76 6.64 13.64
CA ARG A 168 -9.01 7.72 14.31
C ARG A 168 -8.54 7.36 15.73
N ASP A 169 -9.42 6.79 16.53
CA ASP A 169 -9.13 6.46 17.94
C ASP A 169 -8.07 5.35 18.08
N SER A 170 -7.85 4.56 17.02
CA SER A 170 -6.84 3.52 16.96
C SER A 170 -5.52 3.98 16.32
N LEU A 171 -5.42 5.25 15.91
CA LEU A 171 -4.25 5.77 15.21
C LEU A 171 -3.11 6.17 16.16
N ILE A 172 -3.43 6.63 17.36
CA ILE A 172 -2.48 7.10 18.38
C ILE A 172 -1.93 5.93 19.20
#